data_AF-A0A920Q6Z4-F1
#
_entry.id   AF-A0A920Q6Z4-F1
#
_cell.length_a   1.000
_cell.length_b   1.000
_cell.length_c   1.000
_cell.angle_alpha   90.00
_cell.angle_beta   90.00
_cell.angle_gamma   90.00
#
_symmetry.space_group_name_H-M   'P 1'
#
loop_
_entity.id
_entity.type
_entity.pdbx_description
1 polymer ?
#
loop_
_entity_poly.entity_id
_entity_poly.type
_entity_poly.pdbx_seq_one_letter_code
_entity_poly.pdbx_strand_id
1 'polypeptide(L)'
;MVSHPDLLVGNNTGDDAAVYRLDNNTAIVVTVDFFTPITDDPYEFGSIAAANSLSDVYAMGGKPLVALNIVGFPANLAVDMLGDVLKGGYDKANEAGCLIVGGHTVDDEEPKYGLSVVGLVEPGKEISNANAQPGDILVLTKPIGTGIIATGAKAGTTPDTVMQRAVATMSELNKGRV
;
A
#
# COMPACT_ATOMS: atom_id res chain seq x y z
N MET A 1 -21.95 -2.36 -12.72
CA MET A 1 -21.31 -1.40 -11.80
C MET A 1 -22.15 -1.32 -10.55
N VAL A 2 -21.50 -1.31 -9.37
CA VAL A 2 -22.20 -1.21 -8.08
C VAL A 2 -22.57 0.25 -7.85
N SER A 3 -23.80 0.51 -7.42
CA SER A 3 -24.28 1.87 -7.09
C SER A 3 -25.03 1.82 -5.77
N HIS A 4 -24.68 2.72 -4.87
CA HIS A 4 -25.30 2.89 -3.56
C HIS A 4 -25.19 4.38 -3.16
N PRO A 5 -26.22 5.00 -2.55
CA PRO A 5 -26.20 6.43 -2.21
C PRO A 5 -25.05 6.83 -1.26
N ASP A 6 -24.55 5.89 -0.47
CA ASP A 6 -23.41 6.08 0.45
C ASP A 6 -22.06 5.64 -0.14
N LEU A 7 -22.04 5.08 -1.35
CA LEU A 7 -20.79 4.79 -2.05
C LEU A 7 -20.34 6.07 -2.77
N LEU A 8 -19.43 6.82 -2.15
CA LEU A 8 -18.94 8.10 -2.66
C LEU A 8 -17.97 7.90 -3.83
N VAL A 9 -17.08 6.92 -3.70
CA VAL A 9 -16.15 6.49 -4.75
C VAL A 9 -16.22 4.97 -4.86
N GLY A 10 -16.45 4.47 -6.06
CA GLY A 10 -16.61 3.05 -6.35
C GLY A 10 -15.74 2.59 -7.53
N ASN A 11 -16.03 1.40 -8.05
CA ASN A 11 -15.25 0.81 -9.15
C ASN A 11 -15.57 1.39 -10.55
N ASN A 12 -16.38 2.44 -10.62
CA ASN A 12 -16.81 3.08 -11.85
C ASN A 12 -15.75 4.00 -12.45
N THR A 13 -14.91 4.62 -11.61
CA THR A 13 -13.80 5.47 -12.06
C THR A 13 -12.45 4.75 -12.00
N GLY A 14 -12.37 3.61 -11.30
CA GLY A 14 -11.10 2.92 -11.09
C GLY A 14 -10.13 3.73 -10.24
N ASP A 15 -10.65 4.41 -9.22
CA ASP A 15 -9.84 5.12 -8.21
C ASP A 15 -9.01 4.14 -7.37
N ASP A 16 -8.03 4.68 -6.64
CA ASP A 16 -7.06 3.89 -5.87
C ASP A 16 -7.73 3.11 -4.72
N ALA A 17 -8.85 3.62 -4.18
CA ALA A 17 -9.63 2.93 -3.16
C ALA A 17 -11.12 3.27 -3.23
N ALA A 18 -11.95 2.42 -2.62
CA ALA A 18 -13.37 2.72 -2.48
C ALA A 18 -13.61 3.60 -1.25
N VAL A 19 -14.56 4.53 -1.36
CA VAL A 19 -14.97 5.42 -0.26
C VAL A 19 -16.45 5.21 0.03
N TYR A 20 -16.76 4.79 1.27
CA TYR A 20 -18.12 4.51 1.72
C TYR A 20 -18.48 5.38 2.93
N ARG A 21 -19.54 6.19 2.80
CA ARG A 21 -20.03 7.07 3.85
C ARG A 21 -20.73 6.28 4.95
N LEU A 22 -20.33 6.52 6.21
CA LEU A 22 -21.01 5.97 7.38
C LEU A 22 -22.06 6.95 7.92
N ASP A 23 -21.72 8.24 7.95
CA ASP A 23 -22.59 9.33 8.38
C ASP A 23 -22.15 10.65 7.74
N ASN A 24 -22.72 11.78 8.18
CA ASN A 24 -22.45 13.09 7.61
C ASN A 24 -21.00 13.59 7.82
N ASN A 25 -20.29 13.04 8.80
CA ASN A 25 -18.96 13.48 9.19
C ASN A 25 -17.88 12.42 8.92
N THR A 26 -18.27 11.17 8.68
CA THR A 26 -17.35 10.04 8.57
C THR A 26 -17.62 9.19 7.34
N ALA A 27 -16.59 8.97 6.54
CA ALA A 27 -16.52 7.92 5.54
C ALA A 27 -15.30 7.04 5.78
N ILE A 28 -15.40 5.77 5.36
CA ILE A 28 -14.29 4.83 5.34
C ILE A 28 -13.68 4.78 3.96
N VAL A 29 -12.35 4.71 3.92
CA VAL A 29 -11.58 4.35 2.72
C VAL A 29 -11.21 2.88 2.87
N VAL A 30 -11.50 2.06 1.86
CA VAL A 30 -11.16 0.63 1.86
C VAL A 30 -10.35 0.28 0.64
N THR A 31 -9.16 -0.28 0.88
CA THR A 31 -8.26 -0.78 -0.16
C THR A 31 -7.69 -2.14 0.22
N VAL A 32 -7.13 -2.81 -0.76
CA VAL A 32 -6.38 -4.05 -0.59
C VAL A 32 -5.31 -4.12 -1.66
N ASP A 33 -4.07 -4.36 -1.24
CA ASP A 33 -2.96 -4.50 -2.16
C ASP A 33 -1.91 -5.47 -1.61
N PHE A 34 -1.42 -6.39 -2.45
CA PHE A 34 -0.43 -7.40 -2.11
C PHE A 34 0.31 -7.87 -3.36
N PHE A 35 1.59 -8.20 -3.23
CA PHE A 35 2.43 -8.57 -4.38
C PHE A 35 3.60 -9.47 -3.97
N THR A 36 4.35 -9.94 -4.95
CA THR A 36 5.53 -10.81 -4.77
C THR A 36 6.77 -10.00 -4.37
N PRO A 37 7.81 -10.64 -3.78
CA PRO A 37 9.02 -9.95 -3.37
C PRO A 37 9.67 -9.08 -4.45
N ILE A 38 9.94 -7.82 -4.08
CA ILE A 38 10.68 -6.85 -4.90
C ILE A 38 12.12 -6.64 -4.42
N THR A 39 12.43 -7.14 -3.23
CA THR A 39 13.75 -7.18 -2.59
C THR A 39 14.01 -8.60 -2.09
N ASP A 40 15.29 -8.96 -1.94
CA ASP A 40 15.68 -10.25 -1.35
C ASP A 40 15.61 -10.22 0.18
N ASP A 41 15.73 -9.04 0.80
CA ASP A 41 15.57 -8.88 2.25
C ASP A 41 14.08 -8.95 2.63
N PRO A 42 13.67 -9.91 3.48
CA PRO A 42 12.27 -10.08 3.86
C PRO A 42 11.68 -8.90 4.64
N TYR A 43 12.48 -8.25 5.51
CA TYR A 43 12.02 -7.10 6.29
C TYR A 43 11.79 -5.88 5.39
N GLU A 44 12.70 -5.62 4.45
CA GLU A 44 12.53 -4.57 3.45
C GLU A 44 11.28 -4.82 2.59
N PHE A 45 11.06 -6.07 2.15
CA PHE A 45 9.87 -6.44 1.39
C PHE A 45 8.59 -6.18 2.19
N GLY A 46 8.53 -6.61 3.44
CA GLY A 46 7.40 -6.35 4.33
C GLY A 46 7.11 -4.86 4.49
N SER A 47 8.17 -4.06 4.70
CA SER A 47 8.08 -2.61 4.83
C SER A 47 7.56 -1.93 3.56
N ILE A 48 8.04 -2.36 2.39
CA ILE A 48 7.60 -1.82 1.09
C ILE A 48 6.14 -2.20 0.80
N ALA A 49 5.77 -3.46 1.04
CA ALA A 49 4.41 -3.95 0.84
C ALA A 49 3.40 -3.18 1.69
N ALA A 50 3.70 -2.99 2.99
CA ALA A 50 2.84 -2.18 3.85
C ALA A 50 2.77 -0.72 3.40
N ALA A 51 3.90 -0.09 3.04
CA ALA A 51 3.89 1.28 2.54
C ALA A 51 3.04 1.45 1.27
N ASN A 52 3.08 0.46 0.37
CA ASN A 52 2.25 0.42 -0.84
C ASN A 52 0.77 0.28 -0.48
N SER A 53 0.37 -0.72 0.33
CA SER A 53 -1.04 -0.91 0.70
C SER A 53 -1.63 0.28 1.47
N LEU A 54 -0.82 1.03 2.23
CA LEU A 54 -1.24 2.25 2.91
C LEU A 54 -1.36 3.45 1.97
N SER A 55 -0.71 3.39 0.80
CA SER A 55 -0.63 4.51 -0.15
C SER A 55 -1.99 4.93 -0.67
N ASP A 56 -2.87 3.99 -1.01
CA ASP A 56 -4.17 4.32 -1.61
C ASP A 56 -5.05 5.09 -0.62
N VAL A 57 -4.94 4.80 0.68
CA VAL A 57 -5.64 5.58 1.71
C VAL A 57 -5.16 7.03 1.70
N TYR A 58 -3.85 7.27 1.56
CA TYR A 58 -3.34 8.63 1.43
C TYR A 58 -3.73 9.28 0.10
N ALA A 59 -3.77 8.52 -1.00
CA ALA A 59 -4.18 9.01 -2.32
C ALA A 59 -5.63 9.52 -2.31
N MET A 60 -6.51 8.88 -1.53
CA MET A 60 -7.88 9.34 -1.31
C MET A 60 -8.01 10.50 -0.30
N GLY A 61 -6.92 11.05 0.22
CA GLY A 61 -6.92 12.08 1.28
C GLY A 61 -7.28 11.55 2.67
N GLY A 62 -7.30 10.23 2.84
CA GLY A 62 -7.67 9.56 4.08
C GLY A 62 -6.51 9.37 5.05
N LYS A 63 -6.85 9.01 6.29
CA LYS A 63 -5.91 8.59 7.32
C LYS A 63 -6.08 7.09 7.59
N PRO A 64 -5.02 6.25 7.42
CA PRO A 64 -5.06 4.85 7.80
C PRO A 64 -5.45 4.65 9.28
N LEU A 65 -6.28 3.65 9.56
CA LEU A 65 -6.79 3.34 10.91
C LEU A 65 -6.42 1.92 11.35
N VAL A 66 -6.88 0.92 10.60
CA VAL A 66 -6.61 -0.49 10.85
C VAL A 66 -6.28 -1.23 9.56
N ALA A 67 -5.55 -2.33 9.68
CA ALA A 67 -5.20 -3.20 8.58
C ALA A 67 -5.25 -4.68 8.97
N LEU A 68 -5.39 -5.54 7.95
CA LEU A 68 -5.33 -6.99 8.06
C LEU A 68 -4.24 -7.50 7.12
N ASN A 69 -3.39 -8.41 7.62
CA ASN A 69 -2.39 -9.08 6.79
C ASN A 69 -3.06 -9.97 5.74
N ILE A 70 -2.53 -9.94 4.52
CA ILE A 70 -2.80 -10.91 3.46
C ILE A 70 -1.49 -11.59 3.13
N VAL A 71 -1.42 -12.89 3.38
CA VAL A 71 -0.18 -13.67 3.26
C VAL A 71 -0.45 -14.90 2.41
N GLY A 72 0.28 -15.03 1.31
CA GLY A 72 0.53 -16.32 0.65
C GLY A 72 1.99 -16.67 0.86
N PHE A 73 2.30 -17.80 1.50
CA PHE A 73 3.69 -18.13 1.80
C PHE A 73 3.92 -19.64 1.71
N PRO A 74 5.04 -20.10 1.12
CA PRO A 74 5.30 -21.52 0.98
C PRO A 74 5.50 -22.16 2.34
N ALA A 75 4.75 -23.21 2.67
CA ALA A 75 4.89 -23.92 3.94
C ALA A 75 6.28 -24.55 4.14
N ASN A 76 7.04 -24.75 3.06
CA ASN A 76 8.40 -25.28 3.06
C ASN A 76 9.50 -24.19 3.16
N LEU A 77 9.14 -22.91 3.05
CA LEU A 77 10.08 -21.80 3.23
C LEU A 77 10.27 -21.51 4.73
N ALA A 78 11.44 -20.99 5.11
CA ALA A 78 11.76 -20.78 6.52
C ALA A 78 10.76 -19.83 7.19
N VAL A 79 10.09 -20.31 8.25
CA VAL A 79 9.10 -19.54 9.03
C VAL A 79 9.70 -18.24 9.56
N ASP A 80 11.00 -18.23 9.87
CA ASP A 80 11.72 -17.04 10.30
C ASP A 80 11.69 -15.92 9.23
N MET A 81 11.76 -16.27 7.94
CA MET A 81 11.62 -15.29 6.86
C MET A 81 10.24 -14.64 6.86
N LEU A 82 9.16 -15.42 7.07
CA LEU A 82 7.82 -14.86 7.20
C LEU A 82 7.74 -13.94 8.43
N GLY A 83 8.39 -14.31 9.54
CA GLY A 83 8.51 -13.46 10.72
C GLY A 83 9.10 -12.09 10.40
N ASP A 84 10.16 -12.04 9.61
CA ASP A 84 10.82 -10.80 9.19
C ASP A 84 9.95 -9.96 8.24
N VAL A 85 9.24 -10.59 7.29
CA VAL A 85 8.25 -9.90 6.45
C VAL A 85 7.17 -9.23 7.30
N LEU A 86 6.56 -9.98 8.21
CA LEU A 86 5.51 -9.48 9.09
C LEU A 86 6.02 -8.36 10.00
N LYS A 87 7.26 -8.46 10.47
CA LYS A 87 7.90 -7.42 11.28
C LYS A 87 8.08 -6.12 10.51
N GLY A 88 8.59 -6.19 9.26
CA GLY A 88 8.73 -5.00 8.41
C GLY A 88 7.38 -4.33 8.13
N GLY A 89 6.36 -5.12 7.80
CA GLY A 89 5.00 -4.60 7.61
C GLY A 89 4.42 -3.96 8.87
N TYR A 90 4.63 -4.58 10.03
CA TYR A 90 4.17 -4.06 11.33
C TYR A 90 4.84 -2.74 11.72
N ASP A 91 6.17 -2.65 11.60
CA ASP A 91 6.91 -1.42 11.91
C ASP A 91 6.45 -0.26 11.00
N LYS A 92 6.21 -0.55 9.72
CA LYS A 92 5.70 0.45 8.76
C LYS A 92 4.27 0.89 9.05
N ALA A 93 3.38 -0.04 9.40
CA ALA A 93 2.01 0.28 9.80
C ALA A 93 1.98 1.15 11.07
N ASN A 94 2.85 0.85 12.04
CA ASN A 94 3.01 1.66 13.25
C ASN A 94 3.49 3.08 12.95
N GLU A 95 4.45 3.26 12.02
CA GLU A 95 4.89 4.58 11.55
C GLU A 95 3.71 5.40 10.98
N ALA A 96 2.78 4.74 10.28
CA ALA A 96 1.57 5.34 9.73
C ALA A 96 0.50 5.66 10.80
N GLY A 97 0.65 5.13 12.03
CA GLY A 97 -0.39 5.16 13.06
C GLY A 97 -1.56 4.20 12.77
N CYS A 98 -1.32 3.18 11.93
CA CYS A 98 -2.28 2.14 11.55
C CYS A 98 -2.04 0.89 12.38
N LEU A 99 -3.12 0.27 12.90
CA LEU A 99 -3.01 -0.96 13.67
C LEU A 99 -3.24 -2.18 12.78
N ILE A 100 -2.26 -3.08 12.69
CA ILE A 100 -2.50 -4.42 12.14
C ILE A 100 -3.24 -5.25 13.19
N VAL A 101 -4.50 -5.58 12.93
CA VAL A 101 -5.42 -6.20 13.92
C VAL A 101 -5.72 -7.68 13.64
N GLY A 102 -5.01 -8.29 12.70
CA GLY A 102 -5.19 -9.68 12.32
C GLY A 102 -4.76 -9.92 10.89
N GLY A 103 -5.34 -10.94 10.26
CA GLY A 103 -5.10 -11.26 8.87
C GLY A 103 -5.41 -12.70 8.54
N HIS A 104 -5.00 -13.11 7.35
CA HIS A 104 -5.12 -14.47 6.89
C HIS A 104 -3.86 -14.92 6.15
N THR A 105 -3.48 -16.17 6.38
CA THR A 105 -2.33 -16.81 5.75
C THR A 105 -2.79 -18.07 5.04
N VAL A 106 -2.35 -18.23 3.80
CA VAL A 106 -2.56 -19.44 3.00
C VAL A 106 -1.22 -20.00 2.53
N ASP A 107 -1.17 -21.32 2.34
CA ASP A 107 -0.05 -21.97 1.68
C ASP A 107 -0.06 -21.61 0.19
N ASP A 108 1.08 -21.17 -0.33
CA ASP A 108 1.24 -20.70 -1.71
C ASP A 108 2.68 -20.91 -2.16
N GLU A 109 2.91 -21.40 -3.39
CA GLU A 109 4.26 -21.66 -3.91
C GLU A 109 5.09 -20.38 -4.08
N GLU A 110 4.45 -19.25 -4.35
CA GLU A 110 5.12 -17.96 -4.49
C GLU A 110 4.79 -17.06 -3.29
N PRO A 111 5.80 -16.56 -2.55
CA PRO A 111 5.58 -15.60 -1.47
C PRO A 111 4.84 -14.36 -1.97
N LYS A 112 3.79 -13.96 -1.24
CA LYS A 112 2.99 -12.77 -1.48
C LYS A 112 2.64 -12.16 -0.13
N TYR A 113 2.79 -10.85 -0.03
CA TYR A 113 2.45 -10.12 1.18
C TYR A 113 1.86 -8.76 0.84
N GLY A 114 0.94 -8.32 1.69
CA GLY A 114 0.34 -7.00 1.65
C GLY A 114 -0.76 -6.87 2.70
N LEU A 115 -1.51 -5.78 2.61
CA LEU A 115 -2.54 -5.44 3.60
C LEU A 115 -3.87 -5.14 2.91
N SER A 116 -4.97 -5.54 3.56
CA SER A 116 -6.23 -4.82 3.43
C SER A 116 -6.23 -3.70 4.45
N VAL A 117 -6.55 -2.48 4.03
CA VAL A 117 -6.46 -1.29 4.88
C VAL A 117 -7.81 -0.59 4.92
N VAL A 118 -8.20 -0.19 6.13
CA VAL A 118 -9.32 0.71 6.38
C VAL A 118 -8.75 2.04 6.87
N GLY A 119 -9.12 3.12 6.17
CA GLY A 119 -8.84 4.50 6.56
C GLY A 119 -10.13 5.27 6.85
N LEU A 120 -9.96 6.50 7.32
CA LEU A 120 -11.05 7.44 7.56
C LEU A 120 -10.83 8.71 6.73
N VAL A 121 -11.92 9.27 6.21
CA VAL A 121 -11.97 10.56 5.53
C VAL A 121 -13.29 11.26 5.86
N GLU A 122 -13.30 12.58 5.91
CA GLU A 122 -14.56 13.33 6.02
C GLU A 122 -15.24 13.37 4.64
N PRO A 123 -16.56 13.08 4.53
CA PRO A 123 -17.28 13.17 3.27
C PRO A 123 -17.12 14.53 2.59
N GLY A 124 -16.79 14.53 1.30
CA GLY A 124 -16.49 15.72 0.49
C GLY A 124 -15.03 16.18 0.56
N LYS A 125 -14.19 15.55 1.39
CA LYS A 125 -12.73 15.77 1.41
C LYS A 125 -11.94 14.65 0.73
N GLU A 126 -12.60 13.58 0.30
CA GLU A 126 -11.98 12.55 -0.50
C GLU A 126 -11.43 13.12 -1.82
N ILE A 127 -10.23 12.70 -2.17
CA ILE A 127 -9.59 13.04 -3.44
C ILE A 127 -9.93 11.93 -4.44
N SER A 128 -10.24 12.31 -5.69
CA SER A 128 -10.56 11.37 -6.76
C SER A 128 -9.74 11.68 -8.00
N ASN A 129 -9.30 10.63 -8.69
CA ASN A 129 -8.59 10.73 -9.96
C ASN A 129 -9.42 11.31 -11.12
N ALA A 130 -10.73 11.47 -10.96
CA ALA A 130 -11.66 11.84 -12.04
C ALA A 130 -11.90 13.35 -12.19
N ASN A 131 -11.42 14.18 -11.26
CA ASN A 131 -11.84 15.58 -11.16
C ASN A 131 -10.84 16.61 -11.73
N ALA A 132 -9.69 16.18 -12.25
CA ALA A 132 -8.69 17.07 -12.84
C ALA A 132 -9.25 17.87 -14.03
N GLN A 133 -8.85 19.14 -14.16
CA GLN A 133 -9.33 20.07 -15.17
C GLN A 133 -8.19 20.63 -16.05
N PRO A 134 -8.48 21.05 -17.31
CA PRO A 134 -7.51 21.79 -18.11
C PRO A 134 -7.00 23.04 -17.38
N GLY A 135 -5.68 23.14 -17.24
CA GLY A 135 -5.02 24.22 -16.51
C GLY A 135 -4.42 23.79 -15.16
N ASP A 136 -4.74 22.59 -14.68
CA ASP A 136 -4.13 22.03 -13.46
C ASP A 136 -2.63 21.72 -13.67
N ILE A 137 -1.89 21.73 -12.56
CA ILE A 137 -0.46 21.42 -12.52
C ILE A 137 -0.27 19.99 -12.01
N LEU A 138 0.60 19.23 -12.69
CA LEU A 138 1.01 17.91 -12.23
C LEU A 138 2.16 18.01 -11.22
N VAL A 139 1.97 17.39 -10.06
CA VAL A 139 2.97 17.31 -9.00
C VAL A 139 3.33 15.85 -8.77
N LEU A 140 4.63 15.57 -8.69
CA LEU A 140 5.16 14.24 -8.39
C LEU A 140 6.01 14.31 -7.11
N THR A 141 5.67 13.50 -6.12
CA THR A 141 6.26 13.57 -4.77
C THR A 141 7.36 12.56 -4.51
N LYS A 142 7.56 11.60 -5.42
CA LYS A 142 8.63 10.60 -5.39
C LYS A 142 9.21 10.38 -6.79
N PRO A 143 10.52 10.11 -6.92
CA PRO A 143 11.12 9.81 -8.22
C PRO A 143 10.57 8.49 -8.80
N ILE A 144 10.50 8.42 -10.13
CA ILE A 144 10.18 7.20 -10.87
C ILE A 144 11.43 6.32 -11.09
N GLY A 145 11.23 5.06 -11.51
CA GLY A 145 12.31 4.17 -11.97
C GLY A 145 12.63 2.98 -11.08
N THR A 146 11.93 2.80 -9.95
CA THR A 146 12.11 1.68 -9.01
C THR A 146 11.99 0.31 -9.68
N GLY A 147 11.07 0.15 -10.63
CA GLY A 147 10.92 -1.08 -11.41
C GLY A 147 12.16 -1.45 -12.22
N ILE A 148 12.80 -0.46 -12.88
CA ILE A 148 14.04 -0.67 -13.64
C ILE A 148 15.18 -1.11 -12.70
N ILE A 149 15.28 -0.44 -11.54
CA ILE A 149 16.28 -0.75 -10.51
C ILE A 149 16.10 -2.17 -9.98
N ALA A 150 14.85 -2.56 -9.66
CA ALA A 150 14.52 -3.89 -9.16
C ALA A 150 14.78 -4.98 -10.22
N THR A 151 14.44 -4.73 -11.49
CA THR A 151 14.78 -5.64 -12.59
C THR A 151 16.29 -5.79 -12.76
N GLY A 152 17.04 -4.69 -12.71
CA GLY A 152 18.50 -4.71 -12.76
C GLY A 152 19.12 -5.47 -11.58
N ALA A 153 18.53 -5.35 -10.39
CA ALA A 153 18.96 -6.06 -9.19
C ALA A 153 18.74 -7.57 -9.34
N LYS A 154 17.57 -8.00 -9.83
CA LYS A 154 17.29 -9.40 -10.18
C LYS A 154 18.27 -9.97 -11.21
N ALA A 155 18.79 -9.12 -12.11
CA ALA A 155 19.81 -9.49 -13.09
C ALA A 155 21.26 -9.41 -12.56
N GLY A 156 21.48 -9.00 -11.31
CA GLY A 156 22.82 -8.80 -10.74
C GLY A 156 23.60 -7.62 -11.31
N THR A 157 22.90 -6.61 -11.85
CA THR A 157 23.50 -5.45 -12.56
C THR A 157 23.32 -4.12 -11.84
N THR A 158 22.53 -4.08 -10.77
CA THR A 158 22.28 -2.87 -9.97
C THR A 158 23.27 -2.80 -8.80
N PRO A 159 24.00 -1.68 -8.62
CA PRO A 159 24.81 -1.48 -7.41
C PRO A 159 23.96 -1.42 -6.14
N ASP A 160 24.40 -2.03 -5.06
CA ASP A 160 23.67 -2.09 -3.78
C ASP A 160 23.22 -0.71 -3.29
N THR A 161 24.07 0.31 -3.44
CA THR A 161 23.75 1.69 -3.04
C THR A 161 22.56 2.27 -3.81
N VAL A 162 22.34 1.85 -5.06
CA VAL A 162 21.21 2.26 -5.89
C VAL A 162 19.95 1.52 -5.43
N MET A 163 20.06 0.22 -5.18
CA MET A 163 18.95 -0.58 -4.66
C MET A 163 18.47 -0.07 -3.30
N GLN A 164 19.39 0.21 -2.38
CA GLN A 164 19.09 0.74 -1.05
C GLN A 164 18.37 2.10 -1.10
N ARG A 165 18.70 2.97 -2.07
CA ARG A 165 17.94 4.21 -2.30
C ARG A 165 16.52 3.94 -2.83
N ALA A 166 16.37 2.96 -3.71
CA ALA A 166 15.05 2.55 -4.19
C ALA A 166 14.19 1.98 -3.05
N VAL A 167 14.76 1.14 -2.19
CA VAL A 167 14.11 0.60 -0.99
C VAL A 167 13.66 1.71 -0.05
N ALA A 168 14.54 2.67 0.26
CA ALA A 168 14.19 3.83 1.08
C ALA A 168 13.03 4.65 0.46
N THR A 169 13.03 4.83 -0.87
CA THR A 169 11.96 5.56 -1.57
C THR A 169 10.63 4.79 -1.57
N MET A 170 10.67 3.47 -1.80
CA MET A 170 9.50 2.61 -1.85
C MET A 170 8.85 2.43 -0.47
N SER A 171 9.67 2.32 0.58
CA SER A 171 9.20 2.13 1.96
C SER A 171 8.79 3.44 2.66
N GLU A 172 9.02 4.60 2.05
CA GLU A 172 8.59 5.89 2.60
C GLU A 172 7.06 6.03 2.53
N LEU A 173 6.41 6.50 3.59
CA LEU A 173 4.96 6.73 3.58
C LEU A 173 4.58 7.98 2.78
N ASN A 174 3.41 7.97 2.14
CA ASN A 174 2.85 9.15 1.45
C ASN A 174 2.13 10.15 2.41
N LYS A 175 2.37 10.03 3.72
CA LYS A 175 1.77 10.88 4.75
C LYS A 175 2.11 12.36 4.54
N GLY A 176 1.09 13.20 4.37
CA GLY A 176 1.25 14.65 4.20
C GLY A 176 1.84 15.07 2.84
N ARG A 177 1.83 14.17 1.85
CA ARG A 177 2.27 14.43 0.48
C ARG A 177 1.14 14.55 -0.53
N VAL A 178 -0.07 14.21 -0.11
CA VAL A 178 -1.34 14.31 -0.84
C VAL A 178 -2.28 15.15 0.01
#